data_AF-A0A944ZUD7-F1
#
_entry.id   AF-A0A944ZUD7-F1
#
_cell.length_a   1.000
_cell.length_b   1.000
_cell.length_c   1.000
_cell.angle_alpha   90.00
_cell.angle_beta   90.00
_cell.angle_gamma   90.00
#
_symmetry.space_group_name_H-M   'P 1'
#
loop_
_entity.id
_entity.type
_entity.pdbx_description
1 polymer ?
#
loop_
_entity_poly.entity_id
_entity_poly.type
_entity_poly.pdbx_seq_one_letter_code
_entity_poly.pdbx_strand_id
1 'polypeptide(L)'
;MKRSKEVIAGLLVLALWFIPASALAAKKPSKGITFLNDVEKVEWYRVHGKHIIIGWKGLPEDFYHWNYKAALNASKATLYKVHVWSVRYSQKSWSPGEGGQICITTAHMGRFGKTNCKK
;
A
#
# COMPACT_ATOMS: atom_id res chain seq x y z
N MET A 1 -44.25 25.96 37.69
CA MET A 1 -43.44 24.86 38.26
C MET A 1 -43.91 23.56 37.61
N LYS A 2 -43.12 22.59 37.15
CA LYS A 2 -41.71 22.23 37.35
C LYS A 2 -41.27 21.36 36.15
N ARG A 3 -40.02 21.62 35.73
CA ARG A 3 -39.11 20.88 34.84
C ARG A 3 -39.42 19.41 34.54
N SER A 4 -39.23 19.03 33.28
CA SER A 4 -38.47 17.81 32.94
C SER A 4 -37.70 18.07 31.64
N LYS A 5 -36.42 18.45 31.81
CA LYS A 5 -35.44 18.64 30.74
C LYS A 5 -34.45 17.47 30.76
N GLU A 6 -34.87 16.21 30.79
CA GLU A 6 -33.89 15.10 30.93
C GLU A 6 -34.24 13.86 30.11
N VAL A 7 -34.24 13.97 28.77
CA VAL A 7 -34.23 12.78 27.91
C VAL A 7 -33.13 12.82 26.83
N ILE A 8 -32.40 13.93 26.66
CA ILE A 8 -31.45 14.07 25.54
C ILE A 8 -30.01 13.61 25.89
N ALA A 9 -29.72 13.28 27.16
CA ALA A 9 -28.35 12.94 27.58
C ALA A 9 -27.95 11.46 27.38
N GLY A 10 -28.90 10.55 27.14
CA GLY A 10 -28.62 9.10 27.15
C GLY A 10 -28.06 8.50 25.85
N LEU A 11 -28.23 9.18 24.71
CA LEU A 11 -27.93 8.57 23.39
C LEU A 11 -26.54 8.87 22.82
N LEU A 12 -25.74 9.72 23.48
CA LEU A 12 -24.42 10.12 22.98
C LEU A 12 -23.24 9.23 23.45
N VAL A 13 -23.46 8.30 24.39
CA VAL A 13 -22.36 7.55 25.04
C VAL A 13 -22.13 6.15 24.43
N LEU A 14 -23.03 5.64 23.58
CA LEU A 14 -22.92 4.29 23.01
C LEU A 14 -22.11 4.18 21.70
N ALA A 15 -21.66 5.29 21.12
CA ALA A 15 -20.94 5.28 19.83
C ALA A 15 -19.40 5.12 19.96
N LEU A 16 -18.85 5.12 21.17
CA LEU A 16 -17.39 5.16 21.40
C LEU A 16 -16.68 3.80 21.41
N TRP A 17 -17.40 2.68 21.22
CA TRP A 17 -16.83 1.33 21.32
C TRP A 17 -16.55 0.65 19.98
N PHE A 18 -16.86 1.30 18.85
CA PHE A 18 -16.65 0.75 17.51
C PHE A 18 -15.61 1.51 16.68
N ILE A 19 -14.54 2.01 17.32
CA ILE A 19 -13.34 2.35 16.55
C ILE A 19 -12.50 1.06 16.47
N PRO A 20 -12.45 0.36 15.32
CA PRO A 20 -11.55 -0.77 15.19
C PRO A 20 -10.12 -0.26 15.40
N ALA A 21 -9.49 -0.66 16.52
CA ALA A 21 -8.12 -0.30 16.89
C ALA A 21 -7.10 -0.63 15.77
N SER A 22 -7.47 -1.50 14.84
CA SER A 22 -6.74 -1.88 13.62
C SER A 22 -6.41 -0.70 12.70
N ALA A 23 -7.15 0.41 12.76
CA ALA A 23 -6.92 1.58 11.90
C ALA A 23 -5.75 2.47 12.37
N LEU A 24 -5.40 2.44 13.67
CA LEU A 24 -4.43 3.37 14.24
C LEU A 24 -2.96 2.93 14.13
N ALA A 25 -2.68 1.65 13.86
CA ALA A 25 -1.30 1.13 13.89
C ALA A 25 -0.65 0.96 12.49
N ALA A 26 -1.38 1.19 11.39
CA ALA A 26 -0.85 1.01 10.05
C ALA A 26 0.19 2.08 9.72
N LYS A 27 1.47 1.67 9.56
CA LYS A 27 2.56 2.58 9.18
C LYS A 27 2.47 2.88 7.67
N LYS A 28 3.04 4.02 7.25
CA LYS A 28 3.13 4.39 5.83
C LYS A 28 3.84 3.28 5.03
N PRO A 29 3.34 2.86 3.84
CA PRO A 29 3.98 1.84 3.00
C PRO A 29 5.44 2.14 2.67
N SER A 30 5.79 3.43 2.61
CA SER A 30 7.13 3.91 2.32
C SER A 30 8.20 3.28 3.22
N LYS A 31 7.89 3.02 4.50
CA LYS A 31 8.84 2.35 5.41
C LYS A 31 9.19 0.92 4.98
N GLY A 32 8.29 0.22 4.30
CA GLY A 32 8.52 -1.15 3.85
C GLY A 32 9.35 -1.25 2.56
N ILE A 33 9.61 -0.14 1.89
CA ILE A 33 10.19 -0.12 0.54
C ILE A 33 11.40 0.80 0.38
N THR A 34 11.97 1.33 1.47
CA THR A 34 13.17 2.19 1.41
C THR A 34 14.37 1.49 0.79
N PHE A 35 14.44 0.15 0.87
CA PHE A 35 15.47 -0.65 0.21
C PHE A 35 15.50 -0.47 -1.32
N LEU A 36 14.42 0.03 -1.94
CA LEU A 36 14.40 0.34 -3.37
C LEU A 36 15.38 1.45 -3.74
N ASN A 37 15.81 2.29 -2.77
CA ASN A 37 16.87 3.28 -2.99
C ASN A 37 18.21 2.62 -3.33
N ASP A 38 18.42 1.36 -2.91
CA ASP A 38 19.67 0.63 -3.07
C ASP A 38 19.64 -0.33 -4.28
N VAL A 39 18.51 -0.39 -5.01
CA VAL A 39 18.35 -1.25 -6.18
C VAL A 39 18.74 -0.48 -7.44
N GLU A 40 19.90 -0.78 -8.03
CA GLU A 40 20.50 -0.05 -9.15
C GLU A 40 19.55 0.23 -10.33
N LYS A 41 18.67 -0.73 -10.66
CA LYS A 41 17.74 -0.59 -11.79
C LYS A 41 16.45 0.17 -11.47
N VAL A 42 16.22 0.57 -10.22
CA VAL A 42 15.11 1.44 -9.84
C VAL A 42 15.54 2.89 -10.05
N GLU A 43 14.84 3.60 -10.94
CA GLU A 43 15.06 5.04 -11.12
C GLU A 43 14.25 5.87 -10.14
N TRP A 44 12.99 5.48 -9.96
CA TRP A 44 12.07 6.17 -9.08
C TRP A 44 11.02 5.20 -8.57
N TYR A 45 10.42 5.52 -7.43
CA TYR A 45 9.20 4.88 -6.98
C TYR A 45 8.29 5.92 -6.32
N ARG A 46 6.99 5.63 -6.32
CA ARG A 46 5.98 6.46 -5.68
C ARG A 46 4.99 5.59 -4.92
N VAL A 47 4.47 6.15 -3.83
CA VAL A 47 3.42 5.52 -3.04
C VAL A 47 2.17 6.37 -3.13
N HIS A 48 1.07 5.76 -3.58
CA HIS A 48 -0.24 6.39 -3.63
C HIS A 48 -1.28 5.46 -2.97
N GLY A 49 -1.58 5.73 -1.70
CA GLY A 49 -2.46 4.89 -0.89
C GLY A 49 -1.95 3.44 -0.83
N LYS A 50 -2.72 2.50 -1.41
CA LYS A 50 -2.41 1.06 -1.45
C LYS A 50 -1.53 0.66 -2.65
N HIS A 51 -1.17 1.62 -3.50
CA HIS A 51 -0.41 1.39 -4.71
C HIS A 51 1.02 1.89 -4.56
N ILE A 52 1.96 1.06 -4.99
CA ILE A 52 3.38 1.39 -5.12
C ILE A 52 3.70 1.27 -6.59
N ILE A 53 4.27 2.31 -7.19
CA ILE A 53 4.68 2.32 -8.59
C ILE A 53 6.20 2.38 -8.61
N ILE A 54 6.84 1.47 -9.34
CA ILE A 54 8.29 1.39 -9.47
C ILE A 54 8.65 1.59 -10.94
N GLY A 55 9.45 2.63 -11.23
CA GLY A 55 9.99 2.92 -12.54
C GLY A 55 11.37 2.30 -12.73
N TRP A 56 11.46 1.35 -13.66
CA TRP A 56 12.68 0.57 -13.91
C TRP A 56 13.47 1.09 -15.12
N LYS A 57 14.79 1.31 -14.96
CA LYS A 57 15.72 1.64 -16.07
C LYS A 57 15.94 0.48 -17.04
N GLY A 58 15.66 -0.72 -16.58
CA GLY A 58 15.76 -2.00 -17.26
C GLY A 58 15.29 -3.09 -16.30
N LEU A 59 15.09 -4.30 -16.78
CA LEU A 59 14.70 -5.42 -15.92
C LEU A 59 15.97 -6.02 -15.30
N PRO A 60 16.17 -5.94 -13.96
CA PRO A 60 17.25 -6.68 -13.31
C PRO A 60 16.98 -8.19 -13.37
N GLU A 61 18.01 -9.01 -13.21
CA GLU A 61 17.86 -10.48 -13.13
C GLU A 61 16.88 -10.87 -12.00
N ASP A 62 16.98 -10.21 -10.85
CA ASP A 62 16.10 -10.41 -9.69
C ASP A 62 14.79 -9.60 -9.75
N PHE A 63 14.32 -9.23 -10.94
CA PHE A 63 13.12 -8.38 -11.10
C PHE A 63 11.89 -8.93 -10.38
N TYR A 64 11.66 -10.25 -10.48
CA TYR A 64 10.60 -10.92 -9.73
C TYR A 64 10.79 -10.75 -8.22
N HIS A 65 12.00 -10.98 -7.72
CA HIS A 65 12.32 -10.94 -6.30
C HIS A 65 12.10 -9.54 -5.71
N TRP A 66 12.52 -8.49 -6.41
CA TRP A 66 12.34 -7.12 -5.92
C TRP A 66 10.88 -6.71 -5.81
N ASN A 67 10.07 -7.06 -6.81
CA ASN A 67 8.63 -6.81 -6.78
C ASN A 67 7.91 -7.60 -5.67
N TYR A 68 8.29 -8.86 -5.50
CA TYR A 68 7.82 -9.72 -4.41
C TYR A 68 8.15 -9.13 -3.03
N LYS A 69 9.41 -8.75 -2.81
CA LYS A 69 9.90 -8.18 -1.56
C LYS A 69 9.20 -6.85 -1.25
N ALA A 70 9.03 -5.99 -2.25
CA ALA A 70 8.32 -4.72 -2.10
C ALA A 70 6.88 -4.92 -1.65
N ALA A 71 6.14 -5.83 -2.31
CA ALA A 71 4.74 -6.09 -1.98
C ALA A 71 4.61 -6.67 -0.57
N LEU A 72 5.43 -7.67 -0.24
CA LEU A 72 5.41 -8.29 1.09
C LEU A 72 5.71 -7.29 2.19
N ASN A 73 6.83 -6.58 2.11
CA ASN A 73 7.26 -5.68 3.17
C ASN A 73 6.28 -4.52 3.36
N ALA A 74 5.76 -3.97 2.27
CA ALA A 74 4.72 -2.95 2.34
C ALA A 74 3.45 -3.49 3.02
N SER A 75 2.97 -4.68 2.62
CA SER A 75 1.75 -5.26 3.21
C SER A 75 1.93 -5.69 4.67
N LYS A 76 3.15 -6.06 5.10
CA LYS A 76 3.51 -6.29 6.51
C LYS A 76 3.45 -4.99 7.30
N ALA A 77 3.97 -3.89 6.74
CA ALA A 77 4.01 -2.60 7.41
C ALA A 77 2.62 -1.97 7.58
N THR A 78 1.70 -2.24 6.64
CA THR A 78 0.42 -1.54 6.56
C THR A 78 -0.80 -2.38 6.95
N LEU A 79 -0.65 -3.72 6.99
CA LEU A 79 -1.71 -4.69 7.25
C LEU A 79 -2.87 -4.70 6.23
N TYR A 80 -2.73 -4.02 5.09
CA TYR A 80 -3.73 -4.05 4.01
C TYR A 80 -3.20 -4.68 2.74
N LYS A 81 -4.10 -4.83 1.75
CA LYS A 81 -3.73 -5.33 0.42
C LYS A 81 -2.96 -4.24 -0.33
N VAL A 82 -1.74 -4.54 -0.72
CA VAL A 82 -0.84 -3.66 -1.48
C VAL A 82 -0.76 -4.15 -2.93
N HIS A 83 -0.65 -3.19 -3.84
CA HIS A 83 -0.41 -3.41 -5.26
C HIS A 83 0.91 -2.75 -5.64
N VAL A 84 1.88 -3.53 -6.09
CA VAL A 84 3.15 -3.04 -6.65
C VAL A 84 3.05 -3.12 -8.16
N TRP A 85 3.15 -1.98 -8.81
CA TRP A 85 3.15 -1.83 -10.26
C TRP A 85 4.57 -1.58 -10.73
N SER A 86 5.03 -2.36 -11.68
CA SER A 86 6.28 -2.13 -12.38
C SER A 86 6.01 -1.50 -13.73
N VAL A 87 6.67 -0.39 -14.01
CA VAL A 87 6.53 0.39 -15.26
C VAL A 87 7.92 0.76 -15.79
N ARG A 88 7.98 1.24 -17.05
CA ARG A 88 9.22 1.80 -17.61
C ARG A 88 9.56 3.10 -16.89
N TYR A 89 10.83 3.35 -16.62
CA TYR A 89 11.27 4.58 -15.91
C TYR A 89 10.83 5.89 -16.60
N SER A 90 10.56 5.88 -17.90
CA SER A 90 10.06 7.06 -18.61
C SER A 90 8.62 7.43 -18.23
N GLN A 91 7.84 6.50 -17.68
CA GLN A 91 6.42 6.68 -17.35
C GLN A 91 6.21 7.37 -15.99
N LYS A 92 6.83 8.54 -15.78
CA LYS A 92 6.82 9.26 -14.49
C LYS A 92 5.42 9.67 -14.02
N SER A 93 4.45 9.83 -14.90
CA SER A 93 3.08 10.25 -14.55
C SER A 93 2.07 9.09 -14.56
N TRP A 94 2.55 7.85 -14.57
CA TRP A 94 1.69 6.67 -14.66
C TRP A 94 0.84 6.46 -13.40
N SER A 95 -0.42 6.10 -13.61
CA SER A 95 -1.36 5.75 -12.54
C SER A 95 -2.04 4.40 -12.81
N PRO A 96 -2.53 3.70 -11.75
CA PRO A 96 -3.29 2.46 -11.92
C PRO A 96 -4.48 2.64 -12.87
N GLY A 97 -4.52 1.82 -13.93
CA GLY A 97 -5.56 1.89 -14.96
C GLY A 97 -5.21 2.74 -16.18
N GLU A 98 -4.06 3.43 -16.18
CA GLU A 98 -3.60 4.24 -17.30
C GLU A 98 -2.45 3.55 -18.04
N GLY A 99 -2.49 3.48 -19.38
CA GLY A 99 -1.36 2.99 -20.19
C GLY A 99 -0.91 1.55 -19.89
N GLY A 100 0.27 1.19 -20.41
CA GLY A 100 0.85 -0.14 -20.23
C GLY A 100 1.74 -0.23 -18.98
N GLN A 101 1.57 -1.29 -18.20
CA GLN A 101 2.50 -1.73 -17.15
C GLN A 101 3.35 -2.92 -17.62
N ILE A 102 4.51 -3.09 -17.01
CA ILE A 102 5.35 -4.28 -17.19
C ILE A 102 4.72 -5.46 -16.44
N CYS A 103 4.44 -5.26 -15.15
CA CYS A 103 3.79 -6.27 -14.32
C CYS A 103 3.17 -5.66 -13.06
N ILE A 104 2.39 -6.47 -12.35
CA ILE A 104 1.78 -6.19 -11.05
C ILE A 104 2.07 -7.34 -10.09
N THR A 105 2.44 -6.99 -8.85
CA THR A 105 2.55 -7.91 -7.73
C THR A 105 1.65 -7.47 -6.59
N THR A 106 1.01 -8.40 -5.90
CA THR A 106 0.09 -8.10 -4.79
C THR A 106 0.44 -8.91 -3.55
N ALA A 107 0.21 -8.31 -2.39
CA ALA A 107 0.35 -8.98 -1.10
C ALA A 107 -0.67 -8.39 -0.10
N HIS A 108 -1.04 -9.15 0.91
CA HIS A 108 -2.00 -8.74 1.94
C HIS A 108 -1.56 -9.26 3.29
N MET A 109 -1.46 -8.37 4.29
CA MET A 109 -1.05 -8.74 5.66
C MET A 109 0.24 -9.57 5.72
N GLY A 110 1.21 -9.22 4.87
CA GLY A 110 2.48 -9.95 4.79
C GLY A 110 2.43 -11.34 4.17
N ARG A 111 1.30 -11.70 3.55
CA ARG A 111 1.15 -12.90 2.73
C ARG A 111 1.18 -12.53 1.26
N PHE A 112 1.96 -13.27 0.50
CA PHE A 112 2.02 -13.10 -0.94
C PHE A 112 0.66 -13.43 -1.56
N GLY A 113 0.21 -12.60 -2.49
CA GLY A 113 -1.02 -12.84 -3.24
C GLY A 113 -0.68 -13.45 -4.60
N LYS A 114 -0.67 -12.61 -5.63
CA LYS A 114 -0.34 -12.98 -7.01
C LYS A 114 0.63 -12.01 -7.65
N THR A 115 1.31 -12.47 -8.69
CA THR A 115 2.11 -11.64 -9.58
C THR A 115 1.99 -12.14 -11.02
N ASN A 116 2.11 -11.23 -11.99
CA ASN A 116 2.36 -11.56 -13.39
C ASN A 116 3.76 -11.13 -13.84
N CYS A 117 4.66 -10.76 -12.92
CA CYS A 117 6.06 -10.53 -13.24
C CYS A 117 6.70 -11.86 -13.63
N LYS A 118 7.42 -11.88 -14.75
CA LYS A 118 8.17 -13.06 -15.18
C LYS A 118 9.39 -13.23 -14.28
N LYS A 119 9.71 -14.50 -13.99
CA LYS A 119 11.01 -14.88 -13.44
C LYS A 119 12.06 -14.84 -14.53
#